data_AF-A0A7X1FVM2-F1
#
_entry.id   AF-A0A7X1FVM2-F1
#
_cell.length_a   1.000
_cell.length_b   1.000
_cell.length_c   1.000
_cell.angle_alpha   90.00
_cell.angle_beta   90.00
_cell.angle_gamma   90.00
#
_symmetry.space_group_name_H-M   'P 1'
#
loop_
_entity.id
_entity.type
_entity.pdbx_description
1 polymer ?
#
loop_
_entity_poly.entity_id
_entity_poly.type
_entity_poly.pdbx_seq_one_letter_code
_entity_poly.pdbx_strand_id
1 'polypeptide(L)'
;MKFDFSNISVITTDTVVSHLEEGQCPTDEMLLEAAERVTPALMPAMMMRLLRTELGHQAQRKGRPRRNVPRNVLLAHRLRKLHRPNLPAKYLEWLVARLEGKVPRLSEFQRSLRCHNRIAKLKRNNAIRGIYDDLYPLIREHNSQSIEHPIIGTISVAPGSTPSERALATTANTVRWLLGYSPSPATIRNLVSGKNRTRFRESKRR
;
A
#
# COMPACT_ATOMS: atom_id res chain seq x y z
N MET A 1 22.48 19.67 -11.95
CA MET A 1 21.53 19.67 -10.82
C MET A 1 20.14 19.45 -11.41
N LYS A 2 19.51 18.29 -11.23
CA LYS A 2 18.14 18.03 -11.74
C LYS A 2 17.17 18.51 -10.68
N PHE A 3 16.36 19.50 -11.00
CA PHE A 3 15.24 19.91 -10.16
C PHE A 3 14.20 18.80 -10.17
N ASP A 4 13.86 18.30 -8.97
CA ASP A 4 12.81 17.32 -8.78
C ASP A 4 11.46 18.03 -8.67
N PHE A 5 10.68 17.98 -9.75
CA PHE A 5 9.33 18.55 -9.82
C PHE A 5 8.25 17.55 -9.39
N SER A 6 8.60 16.37 -8.86
CA SER A 6 7.63 15.36 -8.39
C SER A 6 6.70 15.90 -7.30
N ASN A 7 7.13 16.95 -6.59
CA ASN A 7 6.36 17.62 -5.53
C ASN A 7 5.51 18.79 -6.05
N ILE A 8 5.51 19.08 -7.35
CA ILE A 8 4.67 20.13 -7.98
C ILE A 8 3.58 19.50 -8.86
N SER A 9 3.11 18.29 -8.53
CA SER A 9 1.90 17.77 -9.15
C SER A 9 0.70 18.51 -8.55
N VAL A 10 0.11 19.43 -9.30
CA VAL A 10 -1.15 20.09 -8.93
C VAL A 10 -2.25 19.03 -8.87
N ILE A 11 -2.88 18.86 -7.69
CA ILE A 11 -3.98 17.91 -7.53
C ILE A 11 -5.27 18.54 -8.05
N THR A 12 -5.74 18.10 -9.23
CA THR A 12 -7.05 18.50 -9.78
C THR A 12 -8.07 17.37 -9.64
N THR A 13 -9.33 17.65 -9.97
CA THR A 13 -10.38 16.62 -10.05
C THR A 13 -10.03 15.53 -11.06
N ASP A 14 -9.36 15.89 -12.15
CA ASP A 14 -8.93 14.93 -13.18
C ASP A 14 -7.78 14.06 -12.67
N THR A 15 -6.82 14.63 -11.95
CA THR A 15 -5.74 13.85 -11.31
C THR A 15 -6.30 12.78 -10.36
N VAL A 16 -7.34 13.13 -9.60
CA VAL A 16 -8.04 12.17 -8.73
C VAL A 16 -8.70 11.07 -9.54
N VAL A 17 -9.38 11.42 -10.64
CA VAL A 17 -10.02 10.44 -11.54
C VAL A 17 -9.00 9.50 -12.16
N SER A 18 -7.86 9.99 -12.63
CA SER A 18 -6.79 9.15 -13.17
C SER A 18 -6.26 8.16 -12.12
N HIS A 19 -6.08 8.59 -10.86
CA HIS A 19 -5.74 7.68 -9.77
C HIS A 19 -6.79 6.58 -9.55
N LEU A 20 -8.07 6.94 -9.65
CA LEU A 20 -9.16 5.97 -9.54
C LEU A 20 -9.17 4.97 -10.69
N GLU A 21 -8.89 5.41 -11.91
CA GLU A 21 -8.81 4.56 -13.10
C GLU A 21 -7.64 3.58 -13.05
N GLU A 22 -6.54 3.96 -12.41
CA GLU A 22 -5.41 3.08 -12.11
C GLU A 22 -5.68 2.07 -10.97
N GLY A 23 -6.91 2.05 -10.42
CA GLY A 23 -7.28 1.22 -9.27
C GLY A 23 -6.65 1.68 -7.96
N GLN A 24 -6.15 2.92 -7.90
CA GLN A 24 -5.64 3.51 -6.67
C GLN A 24 -6.76 4.17 -5.87
N CYS A 25 -6.57 4.24 -4.55
CA CYS A 25 -7.50 4.89 -3.65
C CYS A 25 -6.98 6.29 -3.31
N PRO A 26 -7.67 7.38 -3.71
CA PRO A 26 -7.27 8.75 -3.40
C PRO A 26 -7.20 8.97 -1.89
N THR A 27 -6.32 9.85 -1.44
CA THR A 27 -6.29 10.23 -0.03
C THR A 27 -7.34 11.29 0.27
N ASP A 28 -7.68 11.45 1.55
CA ASP A 28 -8.63 12.50 1.97
C ASP A 28 -8.08 13.90 1.64
N GLU A 29 -6.76 14.09 1.72
CA GLU A 29 -6.07 15.33 1.36
C GLU A 29 -6.16 15.60 -0.15
N MET A 30 -5.95 14.59 -1.00
CA MET A 30 -6.10 14.74 -2.45
C MET A 30 -7.54 15.11 -2.84
N LEU A 31 -8.53 14.48 -2.22
CA LEU A 31 -9.95 14.77 -2.47
C LEU A 31 -10.29 16.21 -2.07
N LEU A 32 -9.78 16.66 -0.91
CA LEU A 32 -10.01 17.99 -0.40
C LEU A 32 -9.32 19.06 -1.25
N GLU A 33 -8.04 18.86 -1.61
CA GLU A 33 -7.30 19.81 -2.44
C GLU A 33 -7.95 19.97 -3.82
N ALA A 34 -8.37 18.86 -4.44
CA ALA A 34 -9.12 18.92 -5.69
C ALA A 34 -10.42 19.71 -5.54
N ALA A 35 -11.14 19.56 -4.42
CA ALA A 35 -12.39 20.29 -4.15
C ALA A 35 -12.16 21.80 -4.00
N GLU A 36 -11.07 22.19 -3.35
CA GLU A 36 -10.73 23.60 -3.09
C GLU A 36 -10.30 24.35 -4.34
N ARG A 37 -9.75 23.65 -5.33
CA ARG A 37 -9.33 24.25 -6.60
C ARG A 37 -10.46 24.40 -7.62
N VAL A 38 -11.64 23.83 -7.37
CA VAL A 38 -12.80 23.96 -8.28
C VAL A 38 -13.25 25.42 -8.36
N THR A 39 -13.28 25.97 -9.58
CA THR A 39 -13.77 27.32 -9.86
C THR A 39 -14.95 27.28 -10.83
N PRO A 40 -16.10 27.91 -10.52
CA PRO A 40 -16.46 28.54 -9.24
C PRO A 40 -16.49 27.52 -8.09
N ALA A 41 -16.38 27.97 -6.83
CA ALA A 41 -16.27 27.08 -5.65
C ALA A 41 -17.27 25.91 -5.66
N LEU A 42 -16.82 24.69 -5.32
CA LEU A 42 -17.61 23.46 -5.39
C LEU A 42 -18.95 23.56 -4.65
N MET A 43 -18.93 24.16 -3.46
CA MET A 43 -20.08 24.38 -2.59
C MET A 43 -19.94 25.72 -1.86
N PRO A 44 -21.02 26.22 -1.21
CA PRO A 44 -20.94 27.41 -0.37
C PRO A 44 -19.85 27.28 0.71
N ALA A 45 -19.25 28.40 1.11
CA ALA A 45 -18.12 28.43 2.04
C ALA A 45 -18.36 27.66 3.35
N MET A 46 -19.59 27.71 3.89
CA MET A 46 -19.99 26.94 5.07
C MET A 46 -19.86 25.42 4.86
N MET A 47 -20.27 24.92 3.68
CA MET A 47 -20.19 23.51 3.34
C MET A 47 -18.76 23.09 3.02
N MET A 48 -17.98 23.94 2.37
CA MET A 48 -16.54 23.70 2.19
C MET A 48 -15.81 23.60 3.54
N ARG A 49 -16.19 24.40 4.54
CA ARG A 49 -15.65 24.28 5.91
C ARG A 49 -16.02 22.95 6.56
N LEU A 50 -17.25 22.47 6.36
CA LEU A 50 -17.66 21.14 6.84
C LEU A 50 -16.87 20.04 6.11
N LEU A 51 -16.68 20.15 4.80
CA LEU A 51 -15.88 19.19 4.01
C LEU A 51 -14.44 19.12 4.52
N ARG A 52 -13.80 20.26 4.80
CA ARG A 52 -12.47 20.33 5.46
C ARG A 52 -12.46 19.63 6.82
N THR A 53 -13.53 19.78 7.60
CA THR A 53 -13.62 19.14 8.92
C THR A 53 -13.75 17.62 8.80
N GLU A 54 -14.46 17.15 7.78
CA GLU A 54 -14.72 15.73 7.55
C GLU A 54 -13.55 15.00 6.87
N LEU A 55 -12.85 15.63 5.93
CA LEU A 55 -11.71 15.06 5.19
C LEU A 55 -10.36 15.45 5.78
N GLY A 56 -10.27 16.54 6.54
CA GLY A 56 -9.02 16.95 7.16
C GLY A 56 -8.59 16.02 8.29
N HIS A 57 -7.30 16.08 8.64
CA HIS A 57 -6.68 15.26 9.69
C HIS A 57 -7.40 15.29 11.06
N GLN A 58 -8.18 16.35 11.33
CA GLN A 58 -8.95 16.51 12.57
C GLN A 58 -10.19 15.60 12.66
N ALA A 59 -10.64 15.00 11.55
CA ALA A 59 -11.80 14.10 11.51
C ALA A 59 -11.57 12.79 12.28
N GLN A 60 -10.33 12.46 12.64
CA GLN A 60 -9.97 11.21 13.33
C GLN A 60 -10.28 11.20 14.84
N ARG A 61 -10.92 12.24 15.40
CA ARG A 61 -11.30 12.24 16.82
C ARG A 61 -12.45 11.26 17.09
N LYS A 62 -12.08 10.06 17.55
CA LYS A 62 -12.98 9.06 18.16
C LYS A 62 -13.76 9.71 19.31
N GLY A 63 -15.01 10.08 19.06
CA GLY A 63 -15.92 10.63 20.04
C GLY A 63 -17.35 10.22 19.72
N ARG A 64 -18.22 10.23 20.74
CA ARG A 64 -19.64 9.88 20.63
C ARG A 64 -20.30 10.75 19.54
N PRO A 65 -21.10 10.18 18.61
CA PRO A 65 -21.77 10.97 17.58
C PRO A 65 -22.62 12.08 18.22
N ARG A 66 -22.51 13.30 17.70
CA ARG A 66 -23.35 14.42 18.13
C ARG A 66 -24.81 14.10 17.73
N ARG A 67 -25.77 14.45 18.60
CA ARG A 67 -27.21 14.10 18.52
C ARG A 67 -27.98 14.54 17.25
N ASN A 68 -27.36 15.30 16.34
CA ASN A 68 -27.98 15.81 15.12
C ASN A 68 -27.49 15.03 13.89
N VAL A 69 -28.26 15.03 12.79
CA VAL A 69 -27.93 14.38 11.51
C VAL A 69 -26.43 14.45 11.24
N PRO A 70 -25.74 13.30 11.08
CA PRO A 70 -24.30 13.32 10.99
C PRO A 70 -23.88 14.12 9.73
N ARG A 71 -22.94 15.05 9.93
CA ARG A 71 -22.61 16.14 8.99
C ARG A 71 -22.22 15.63 7.61
N ASN A 72 -21.61 14.45 7.55
CA ASN A 72 -21.24 13.73 6.35
C ASN A 72 -22.45 13.32 5.49
N VAL A 73 -23.59 12.95 6.07
CA VAL A 73 -24.81 12.58 5.32
C VAL A 73 -25.41 13.80 4.62
N LEU A 74 -25.42 14.95 5.30
CA LEU A 74 -25.87 16.21 4.70
C LEU A 74 -24.97 16.62 3.52
N LEU A 75 -23.66 16.53 3.68
CA LEU A 75 -22.68 16.82 2.63
C LEU A 75 -22.84 15.87 1.44
N ALA A 76 -22.92 14.56 1.69
CA ALA A 76 -23.12 13.55 0.66
C ALA A 76 -24.40 13.81 -0.16
N HIS A 77 -25.51 14.13 0.51
CA HIS A 77 -26.77 14.46 -0.16
C HIS A 77 -26.69 15.71 -1.03
N ARG A 78 -26.02 16.76 -0.53
CA ARG A 78 -25.81 18.01 -1.28
C ARG A 78 -24.92 17.79 -2.50
N LEU A 79 -23.86 17.00 -2.36
CA LEU A 79 -22.96 16.64 -3.46
C LEU A 79 -23.65 15.79 -4.53
N ARG A 80 -24.52 14.84 -4.14
CA ARG A 80 -25.34 14.08 -5.11
C ARG A 80 -26.25 14.95 -5.97
N LYS A 81 -26.80 16.00 -5.37
CA LYS A 81 -27.69 16.94 -6.04
C LYS A 81 -26.95 18.03 -6.81
N LEU A 82 -25.62 18.07 -6.71
CA LEU A 82 -24.81 19.06 -7.39
C LEU A 82 -24.69 18.68 -8.86
N HIS A 83 -25.38 19.42 -9.73
CA HIS A 83 -25.20 19.28 -11.17
C HIS A 83 -24.12 20.26 -11.65
N ARG A 84 -22.97 19.71 -12.05
CA ARG A 84 -21.84 20.48 -12.58
C ARG A 84 -21.23 19.78 -13.79
N PRO A 85 -21.57 20.20 -15.02
CA PRO A 85 -21.08 19.55 -16.23
C PRO A 85 -19.57 19.73 -16.43
N ASN A 86 -18.98 20.74 -15.80
CA ASN A 86 -17.53 21.00 -15.82
C ASN A 86 -16.73 20.15 -14.81
N LEU A 87 -17.37 19.25 -14.06
CA LEU A 87 -16.71 18.35 -13.13
C LEU A 87 -16.88 16.90 -13.56
N PRO A 88 -15.83 16.07 -13.46
CA PRO A 88 -15.97 14.64 -13.68
C PRO A 88 -16.99 14.03 -12.70
N ALA A 89 -18.03 13.37 -13.22
CA ALA A 89 -19.05 12.73 -12.39
C ALA A 89 -18.44 11.71 -11.41
N LYS A 90 -17.44 10.96 -11.90
CA LYS A 90 -16.68 9.98 -11.12
C LYS A 90 -16.00 10.58 -9.89
N TYR A 91 -15.50 11.82 -9.98
CA TYR A 91 -14.93 12.52 -8.82
C TYR A 91 -16.00 12.77 -7.74
N LEU A 92 -17.17 13.28 -8.13
CA LEU A 92 -18.27 13.56 -7.19
C LEU A 92 -18.82 12.28 -6.56
N GLU A 93 -19.02 11.23 -7.36
CA GLU A 93 -19.43 9.91 -6.87
C GLU A 93 -18.48 9.37 -5.81
N TRP A 94 -17.17 9.50 -6.06
CA TRP A 94 -16.15 9.01 -5.15
C TRP A 94 -16.08 9.83 -3.86
N LEU A 95 -16.20 11.15 -3.96
CA LEU A 95 -16.27 12.06 -2.82
C LEU A 95 -17.49 11.74 -1.93
N VAL A 96 -18.65 11.48 -2.55
CA VAL A 96 -19.87 11.03 -1.85
C VAL A 96 -19.65 9.68 -1.17
N ALA A 97 -19.12 8.69 -1.90
CA ALA A 97 -18.84 7.37 -1.34
C ALA A 97 -17.88 7.44 -0.15
N ARG A 98 -16.88 8.34 -0.19
CA ARG A 98 -15.93 8.58 0.90
C ARG A 98 -16.62 9.17 2.13
N LEU A 99 -17.51 10.15 1.95
CA LEU A 99 -18.27 10.75 3.06
C LEU A 99 -19.25 9.76 3.70
N GLU A 100 -19.82 8.86 2.90
CA GLU A 100 -20.71 7.79 3.37
C GLU A 100 -19.98 6.60 4.01
N GLY A 101 -18.65 6.58 3.97
CA GLY A 101 -17.85 5.47 4.51
C GLY A 101 -17.93 4.19 3.67
N LYS A 102 -18.42 4.26 2.43
CA LYS A 102 -18.46 3.13 1.48
C LYS A 102 -17.09 2.74 0.94
N VAL A 103 -16.12 3.67 1.06
CA VAL A 103 -14.72 3.48 0.68
C VAL A 103 -13.81 3.83 1.85
N PRO A 104 -12.67 3.12 2.01
CA PRO A 104 -11.81 3.29 3.18
C PRO A 104 -11.19 4.69 3.21
N ARG A 105 -11.13 5.29 4.40
CA ARG A 105 -10.38 6.53 4.63
C ARG A 105 -8.88 6.25 4.58
N LEU A 106 -8.15 7.16 3.95
CA LEU A 106 -6.70 7.10 3.79
C LEU A 106 -6.16 8.51 3.88
N SER A 107 -5.37 8.79 4.90
CA SER A 107 -4.50 9.96 4.87
C SER A 107 -3.27 9.71 4.00
N GLU A 108 -2.61 10.76 3.53
CA GLU A 108 -1.31 10.67 2.86
C GLU A 108 -0.28 9.90 3.68
N PHE A 109 -0.24 10.13 5.00
CA PHE A 109 0.62 9.37 5.91
C PHE A 109 0.28 7.87 5.93
N GLN A 110 -1.01 7.50 5.93
CA GLN A 110 -1.42 6.10 5.88
C GLN A 110 -1.11 5.47 4.52
N ARG A 111 -1.26 6.21 3.42
CA ARG A 111 -0.86 5.77 2.08
C ARG A 111 0.64 5.58 2.00
N SER A 112 1.44 6.53 2.48
CA SER A 112 2.90 6.46 2.47
C SER A 112 3.42 5.31 3.35
N LEU A 113 2.84 5.09 4.54
CA LEU A 113 3.15 3.92 5.36
C LEU A 113 2.82 2.60 4.66
N ARG A 114 1.67 2.50 3.98
CA ARG A 114 1.32 1.28 3.21
C ARG A 114 2.29 1.05 2.06
N CYS A 115 2.65 2.10 1.33
CA CYS A 115 3.64 2.04 0.26
C CYS A 115 5.02 1.64 0.80
N HIS A 116 5.47 2.27 1.88
CA HIS A 116 6.72 1.95 2.56
C HIS A 116 6.75 0.50 3.03
N ASN A 117 5.72 0.05 3.76
CA ASN A 117 5.61 -1.33 4.23
C ASN A 117 5.58 -2.35 3.08
N ARG A 118 4.93 -2.01 1.96
CA ARG A 118 4.91 -2.84 0.75
C ARG A 118 6.29 -2.92 0.11
N ILE A 119 6.99 -1.80 -0.04
CA ILE A 119 8.35 -1.75 -0.60
C ILE A 119 9.33 -2.49 0.32
N ALA A 120 9.28 -2.24 1.63
CA ALA A 120 10.10 -2.93 2.62
C ALA A 120 9.85 -4.46 2.58
N LYS A 121 8.59 -4.89 2.50
CA LYS A 121 8.24 -6.31 2.33
C LYS A 121 8.80 -6.87 1.02
N LEU A 122 8.71 -6.15 -0.09
CA LEU A 122 9.26 -6.58 -1.37
C LEU A 122 10.79 -6.72 -1.31
N LYS A 123 11.49 -5.73 -0.76
CA LYS A 123 12.94 -5.78 -0.55
C LYS A 123 13.34 -6.99 0.30
N ARG A 124 12.67 -7.20 1.43
CA ARG A 124 12.90 -8.36 2.31
C ARG A 124 12.64 -9.68 1.59
N ASN A 125 11.54 -9.79 0.85
CA ASN A 125 11.19 -10.99 0.10
C ASN A 125 12.24 -11.31 -0.98
N ASN A 126 12.77 -10.29 -1.67
CA ASN A 126 13.84 -10.45 -2.65
C ASN A 126 15.15 -10.87 -1.99
N ALA A 127 15.50 -10.31 -0.82
CA ALA A 127 16.68 -10.71 -0.07
C ALA A 127 16.60 -12.18 0.38
N ILE A 128 15.46 -12.61 0.94
CA ILE A 128 15.22 -14.01 1.32
C ILE A 128 15.37 -14.94 0.12
N ARG A 129 14.81 -14.53 -1.02
CA ARG A 129 14.92 -15.30 -2.26
C ARG A 129 16.37 -15.38 -2.75
N GLY A 130 17.11 -14.27 -2.76
CA GLY A 130 18.52 -14.25 -3.13
C GLY A 130 19.34 -15.22 -2.27
N ILE A 131 19.17 -15.17 -0.94
CA ILE A 131 19.84 -16.10 -0.03
C ILE A 131 19.48 -17.56 -0.35
N TYR A 132 18.21 -17.86 -0.65
CA TYR A 132 17.85 -19.23 -1.06
C TYR A 132 18.49 -19.64 -2.39
N ASP A 133 18.43 -18.75 -3.39
CA ASP A 133 18.95 -19.00 -4.73
C ASP A 133 20.49 -19.17 -4.71
N ASP A 134 21.19 -18.53 -3.76
CA ASP A 134 22.64 -18.68 -3.51
C ASP A 134 22.97 -19.98 -2.75
N LEU A 135 22.19 -20.33 -1.71
CA LEU A 135 22.46 -21.50 -0.87
C LEU A 135 22.05 -22.82 -1.52
N TYR A 136 20.97 -22.82 -2.32
CA TYR A 136 20.43 -24.05 -2.88
C TYR A 136 21.42 -24.81 -3.79
N PRO A 137 22.15 -24.17 -4.74
CA PRO A 137 23.18 -24.83 -5.53
C PRO A 137 24.28 -25.43 -4.65
N LEU A 138 24.78 -24.68 -3.67
CA LEU A 138 25.84 -25.13 -2.77
C LEU A 138 25.43 -26.36 -1.96
N ILE A 139 24.19 -26.39 -1.45
CA ILE A 139 23.62 -27.54 -0.71
C ILE A 139 23.36 -28.73 -1.63
N ARG A 140 23.01 -28.47 -2.90
CA ARG A 140 22.74 -29.52 -3.87
C ARG A 140 24.02 -30.20 -4.34
N GLU A 141 25.09 -29.43 -4.56
CA GLU A 141 26.38 -29.91 -5.05
C GLU A 141 27.22 -30.53 -3.93
N HIS A 142 27.18 -29.94 -2.73
CA HIS A 142 27.89 -30.43 -1.57
C HIS A 142 26.90 -31.02 -0.57
N ASN A 143 26.88 -32.34 -0.44
CA ASN A 143 26.10 -33.03 0.60
C ASN A 143 26.72 -32.87 2.01
N SER A 144 27.39 -31.75 2.26
CA SER A 144 28.11 -31.44 3.49
C SER A 144 27.17 -30.88 4.56
N GLN A 145 27.56 -31.02 5.83
CA GLN A 145 26.84 -30.43 6.97
C GLN A 145 27.16 -28.93 7.15
N SER A 146 28.17 -28.43 6.46
CA SER A 146 28.57 -27.02 6.44
C SER A 146 28.92 -26.59 5.02
N ILE A 147 28.71 -25.30 4.73
CA ILE A 147 29.01 -24.66 3.45
C ILE A 147 29.76 -23.37 3.74
N GLU A 148 30.80 -23.10 2.96
CA GLU A 148 31.50 -21.82 2.98
C GLU A 148 30.86 -20.88 1.95
N HIS A 149 30.32 -19.75 2.41
CA HIS A 149 29.74 -18.73 1.55
C HIS A 149 30.64 -17.50 1.50
N PRO A 150 30.93 -16.91 0.33
CA PRO A 150 31.90 -15.83 0.15
C PRO A 150 31.58 -14.50 0.87
N ILE A 151 30.41 -14.39 1.51
CA ILE A 151 29.92 -13.16 2.15
C ILE A 151 29.46 -13.46 3.57
N ILE A 152 28.69 -14.55 3.72
CA ILE A 152 28.06 -14.93 4.98
C ILE A 152 29.05 -15.72 5.87
N GLY A 153 30.12 -16.28 5.29
CA GLY A 153 31.07 -17.15 5.96
C GLY A 153 30.55 -18.59 6.04
N THR A 154 30.98 -19.33 7.06
CA THR A 154 30.61 -20.74 7.23
C THR A 154 29.19 -20.87 7.76
N ILE A 155 28.33 -21.56 7.01
CA ILE A 155 26.93 -21.79 7.33
C ILE A 155 26.73 -23.27 7.65
N SER A 156 26.11 -23.55 8.80
CA SER A 156 25.64 -24.90 9.13
C SER A 156 24.38 -25.24 8.34
N VAL A 157 24.42 -26.33 7.58
CA VAL A 157 23.31 -26.79 6.76
C VAL A 157 22.31 -27.53 7.66
N ALA A 158 21.07 -27.05 7.65
CA ALA A 158 20.00 -27.68 8.41
C ALA A 158 19.70 -29.11 7.91
N PRO A 159 19.26 -30.01 8.80
CA PRO A 159 18.83 -31.35 8.41
C PRO A 159 17.56 -31.30 7.54
N GLY A 160 17.40 -32.30 6.68
CA GLY A 160 16.24 -32.40 5.78
C GLY A 160 16.38 -33.59 4.83
N SER A 161 15.26 -34.10 4.33
CA SER A 161 15.24 -35.30 3.49
C SER A 161 15.66 -35.02 2.05
N THR A 162 15.43 -33.79 1.58
CA THR A 162 15.78 -33.35 0.22
C THR A 162 16.67 -32.10 0.24
N PRO A 163 17.49 -31.87 -0.81
CA PRO A 163 18.27 -30.64 -0.93
C PRO A 163 17.41 -29.37 -0.83
N SER A 164 16.18 -29.43 -1.35
CA SER A 164 15.24 -28.32 -1.27
C SER A 164 14.81 -28.03 0.17
N GLU A 165 14.45 -29.06 0.95
CA GLU A 165 14.10 -28.89 2.36
C GLU A 165 15.25 -28.35 3.20
N ARG A 166 16.45 -28.90 2.99
CA ARG A 166 17.68 -28.44 3.64
C ARG A 166 17.96 -26.98 3.32
N ALA A 167 17.82 -26.57 2.06
CA ALA A 167 18.00 -25.18 1.64
C ALA A 167 16.96 -24.24 2.24
N LEU A 168 15.68 -24.65 2.29
CA LEU A 168 14.62 -23.85 2.91
C LEU A 168 14.88 -23.62 4.40
N ALA A 169 15.25 -24.67 5.14
CA ALA A 169 15.54 -24.59 6.57
C ALA A 169 16.82 -23.79 6.85
N THR A 170 17.88 -24.02 6.07
CA THR A 170 19.14 -23.26 6.17
C THR A 170 18.89 -21.78 5.89
N THR A 171 18.15 -21.44 4.82
CA THR A 171 17.76 -20.06 4.51
C THR A 171 16.99 -19.42 5.66
N ALA A 172 16.04 -20.14 6.28
CA ALA A 172 15.28 -19.62 7.42
C ALA A 172 16.20 -19.25 8.59
N ASN A 173 17.18 -20.10 8.90
CA ASN A 173 18.17 -19.86 9.96
C ASN A 173 19.09 -18.68 9.62
N THR A 174 19.61 -18.63 8.38
CA THR A 174 20.48 -17.56 7.91
C THR A 174 19.76 -16.21 7.92
N VAL A 175 18.50 -16.15 7.48
CA VAL A 175 17.69 -14.93 7.52
C VAL A 175 17.40 -14.49 8.95
N ARG A 176 17.15 -15.44 9.87
CA ARG A 176 16.98 -15.15 11.30
C ARG A 176 18.22 -14.50 11.88
N TRP A 177 19.40 -15.04 11.57
CA TRP A 177 20.67 -14.53 12.06
C TRP A 177 21.02 -13.16 11.46
N LEU A 178 20.93 -13.00 10.14
CA LEU A 178 21.31 -11.76 9.46
C LEU A 178 20.33 -10.60 9.65
N LEU A 179 19.02 -10.89 9.62
CA LEU A 179 17.98 -9.86 9.54
C LEU A 179 17.10 -9.79 10.79
N GLY A 180 17.33 -10.62 11.81
CA GLY A 180 16.46 -10.73 12.98
C GLY A 180 15.02 -11.17 12.65
N TYR A 181 14.78 -11.67 11.44
CA TYR A 181 13.47 -12.05 10.93
C TYR A 181 13.39 -13.56 10.74
N SER A 182 12.33 -14.20 11.23
CA SER A 182 12.17 -15.66 11.18
C SER A 182 11.10 -16.10 10.18
N PRO A 183 11.38 -16.15 8.87
CA PRO A 183 10.44 -16.71 7.91
C PRO A 183 10.25 -18.21 8.13
N SER A 184 9.04 -18.72 7.96
CA SER A 184 8.81 -20.17 7.93
C SER A 184 9.32 -20.79 6.61
N PRO A 185 9.74 -22.06 6.59
CA PRO A 185 10.12 -22.76 5.35
C PRO A 185 9.02 -22.71 4.27
N ALA A 186 7.74 -22.78 4.67
CA ALA A 186 6.61 -22.62 3.76
C ALA A 186 6.54 -21.21 3.13
N THR A 187 6.86 -20.18 3.91
CA THR A 187 6.94 -18.79 3.40
C THR A 187 8.02 -18.68 2.33
N ILE A 188 9.20 -19.21 2.61
CA ILE A 188 10.33 -19.21 1.66
C ILE A 188 9.95 -19.99 0.40
N ARG A 189 9.37 -21.18 0.55
CA ARG A 189 8.87 -22.01 -0.57
C ARG A 189 7.89 -21.23 -1.46
N ASN A 190 6.96 -20.48 -0.87
CA ASN A 190 6.00 -19.66 -1.62
C ASN A 190 6.66 -18.47 -2.34
N LEU A 191 7.77 -17.94 -1.81
CA LEU A 191 8.54 -16.87 -2.44
C LEU A 191 9.32 -17.40 -3.65
N VAL A 192 10.01 -18.53 -3.50
CA VAL A 192 10.87 -19.10 -4.56
C VAL A 192 10.05 -19.74 -5.68
N SER A 193 8.93 -20.41 -5.35
CA SER A 193 8.00 -20.99 -6.34
C SER A 193 7.22 -19.95 -7.15
N GLY A 194 7.35 -18.65 -6.85
CA GLY A 194 6.65 -17.60 -7.56
C GLY A 194 5.13 -17.56 -7.33
N LYS A 195 4.57 -18.37 -6.43
CA LYS A 195 3.13 -18.33 -6.07
C LYS A 195 2.69 -16.96 -5.51
N ASN A 196 3.62 -16.17 -4.98
CA ASN A 196 3.37 -14.79 -4.57
C ASN A 196 3.34 -13.77 -5.73
N ARG A 197 3.84 -14.10 -6.94
CA ARG A 197 3.75 -13.23 -8.13
C ARG A 197 2.34 -13.22 -8.74
N THR A 198 1.63 -14.35 -8.73
CA THR A 198 0.29 -14.48 -9.35
C THR A 198 -0.76 -13.67 -8.60
N ARG A 199 -0.80 -13.74 -7.27
CA ARG A 199 -1.78 -12.98 -6.45
C ARG A 199 -1.69 -11.46 -6.63
N PHE A 200 -0.52 -10.95 -6.98
CA PHE A 200 -0.28 -9.51 -7.14
C PHE A 200 -0.62 -8.98 -8.54
N ARG A 201 -0.60 -9.84 -9.55
CA ARG A 201 -1.13 -9.52 -10.89
C ARG A 201 -2.66 -9.62 -10.91
N GLU A 202 -3.24 -10.55 -10.18
CA GLU A 202 -4.70 -10.71 -10.07
C GLU A 202 -5.35 -9.56 -9.30
N SER A 203 -4.70 -9.00 -8.27
CA SER A 203 -5.19 -7.81 -7.57
C SER A 203 -5.10 -6.51 -8.37
N LYS A 204 -4.48 -6.52 -9.56
CA LYS A 204 -4.49 -5.40 -10.53
C LYS A 204 -5.54 -5.58 -11.63
N ARG A 205 -6.25 -6.71 -11.67
CA ARG A 205 -7.28 -7.05 -12.66
C ARG A 205 -8.68 -7.14 -12.08
N ARG A 206 -8.87 -6.71 -10.82
CA ARG A 206 -10.17 -6.64 -10.15
C ARG A 206 -10.43 -5.24 -9.68
#